data_AF-A0A5P8WDI7-F1
#
_entry.id   AF-A0A5P8WDI7-F1
#
_cell.length_a   1.000
_cell.length_b   1.000
_cell.length_c   1.000
_cell.angle_alpha   90.00
_cell.angle_beta   90.00
_cell.angle_gamma   90.00
#
_symmetry.space_group_name_H-M   'P 1'
#
loop_
_entity.id
_entity.type
_entity.pdbx_description
1 polymer ?
#
loop_
_entity_poly.entity_id
_entity_poly.type
_entity_poly.pdbx_seq_one_letter_code
_entity_poly.pdbx_strand_id
1 'polypeptide(L)'
;MESNYFVFQLHHLAKLYELFLLSEDEYQPKNKLEEIAVKAVKLAGLHTRLGDYEFVSTAVRLLEPFIAAWYHRAELSPPSTATICKWFYSEPPKWAIALLVNEQQKIFEQVSRHLQI
;
A
#
# COMPACT_ATOMS: atom_id res chain seq x y z
N MET A 1 -46.46 3.06 19.11
CA MET A 1 -45.46 3.72 18.24
C MET A 1 -44.03 3.47 18.74
N GLU A 2 -43.72 2.30 19.32
CA GLU A 2 -42.40 2.04 19.94
C GLU A 2 -41.52 1.09 19.12
N SER A 3 -42.10 0.35 18.17
CA SER A 3 -41.39 -0.69 17.40
C SER A 3 -40.38 -0.14 16.38
N ASN A 4 -40.62 1.05 15.80
CA ASN A 4 -39.72 1.61 14.79
C ASN A 4 -38.46 2.26 15.38
N TYR A 5 -38.53 2.72 16.63
CA TYR A 5 -37.39 3.36 17.29
C TYR A 5 -36.32 2.32 17.67
N PHE A 6 -36.74 1.13 18.10
CA PHE A 6 -35.83 0.04 18.47
C PHE A 6 -35.09 -0.53 17.25
N VAL A 7 -35.79 -0.71 16.12
CA VAL A 7 -35.18 -1.17 14.86
C VAL A 7 -34.19 -0.12 14.33
N PHE A 8 -34.52 1.17 14.41
CA PHE A 8 -33.61 2.26 14.00
C PHE A 8 -32.34 2.32 14.86
N GLN A 9 -32.47 2.17 16.18
CA GLN A 9 -31.34 2.12 17.12
C GLN A 9 -30.43 0.91 16.84
N LEU A 10 -31.00 -0.27 16.56
CA LEU A 10 -30.25 -1.47 16.20
C LEU A 10 -29.51 -1.32 14.87
N HIS A 11 -30.15 -0.73 13.85
CA HIS A 11 -29.52 -0.46 12.55
C HIS A 11 -28.38 0.56 12.67
N HIS A 12 -28.57 1.59 13.51
CA HIS A 12 -27.56 2.59 13.78
C HIS A 12 -26.37 2.00 14.56
N LEU A 13 -26.63 1.17 15.56
CA LEU A 13 -25.60 0.44 16.31
C LEU A 13 -24.84 -0.55 15.44
N ALA A 14 -25.53 -1.28 14.56
CA ALA A 14 -24.88 -2.18 13.59
C ALA A 14 -23.95 -1.41 12.65
N LYS A 15 -24.38 -0.23 12.17
CA LYS A 15 -23.57 0.63 11.31
C LYS A 15 -22.38 1.24 12.07
N LEU A 16 -22.56 1.61 13.34
CA LEU A 16 -21.46 2.07 14.20
C LEU A 16 -20.48 0.94 14.52
N TYR A 17 -20.97 -0.28 14.72
CA TYR A 17 -20.13 -1.46 14.96
C TYR A 17 -19.37 -1.86 13.69
N GLU A 18 -19.99 -1.77 12.53
CA GLU A 18 -19.33 -1.97 11.23
C GLU A 18 -18.26 -0.88 11.00
N LEU A 19 -18.55 0.38 11.30
CA LEU A 19 -17.56 1.47 11.28
C LEU A 19 -16.43 1.28 12.30
N PHE A 20 -16.75 0.76 13.49
CA PHE A 20 -15.79 0.47 14.54
C PHE A 20 -14.86 -0.69 14.15
N LEU A 21 -15.42 -1.78 13.62
CA LEU A 21 -14.67 -2.92 13.09
C LEU A 21 -13.83 -2.55 11.86
N LEU A 22 -14.28 -1.60 11.04
CA LEU A 22 -13.48 -1.04 9.95
C LEU A 22 -12.34 -0.14 10.46
N SER A 23 -12.42 0.35 11.71
CA SER A 23 -11.44 1.29 12.28
C SER A 23 -10.35 0.66 13.13
N GLU A 24 -10.50 -0.59 13.60
CA GLU A 24 -9.57 -1.17 14.58
C GLU A 24 -8.26 -1.77 13.99
N ASP A 25 -8.16 -2.04 12.68
CA ASP A 25 -6.94 -2.71 12.15
C ASP A 25 -6.46 -2.21 10.77
N GLU A 26 -7.00 -1.11 10.24
CA GLU A 26 -6.50 -0.58 8.97
C GLU A 26 -5.23 0.26 9.22
N TYR A 27 -4.07 -0.42 9.22
CA TYR A 27 -2.77 0.26 9.27
C TYR A 27 -2.75 1.36 8.22
N GLN A 28 -2.67 2.60 8.68
CA GLN A 28 -2.56 3.75 7.80
C GLN A 28 -1.12 3.91 7.34
N PRO A 29 -0.88 4.22 6.05
CA PRO A 29 0.46 4.52 5.57
C PRO A 29 1.11 5.64 6.38
N LYS A 30 2.28 5.39 6.96
CA LYS A 30 3.01 6.38 7.75
C LYS A 30 3.90 7.30 6.91
N ASN A 31 4.17 6.92 5.66
CA ASN A 31 5.00 7.67 4.74
C ASN A 31 4.62 7.40 3.28
N LYS A 32 5.23 8.16 2.38
CA LYS A 32 4.89 8.12 0.95
C LYS A 32 5.26 6.80 0.25
N LEU A 33 6.28 6.08 0.74
CA LEU A 33 6.62 4.75 0.24
C LEU A 33 5.47 3.78 0.52
N GLU A 34 4.95 3.75 1.74
CA GLU A 34 3.80 2.91 2.10
C GLU A 34 2.54 3.30 1.32
N GLU A 35 2.27 4.59 1.13
CA GLU A 35 1.13 5.04 0.31
C GLU A 35 1.19 4.53 -1.13
N ILE A 36 2.38 4.65 -1.76
CA ILE A 36 2.60 4.18 -3.13
C ILE A 36 2.49 2.66 -3.18
N ALA A 37 3.07 1.96 -2.21
CA ALA A 37 3.01 0.51 -2.10
C ALA A 37 1.56 0.00 -1.99
N VAL A 38 0.77 0.55 -1.06
CA VAL A 38 -0.64 0.19 -0.87
C VAL A 38 -1.42 0.37 -2.18
N LYS A 39 -1.22 1.50 -2.86
CA LYS A 39 -1.90 1.76 -4.13
C LYS A 39 -1.43 0.82 -5.24
N ALA A 40 -0.13 0.52 -5.32
CA ALA A 40 0.40 -0.42 -6.31
C ALA A 40 -0.16 -1.83 -6.08
N VAL A 41 -0.16 -2.33 -4.84
CA VAL A 41 -0.73 -3.64 -4.48
C VAL A 41 -2.22 -3.72 -4.84
N LYS A 42 -2.99 -2.67 -4.54
CA LYS A 42 -4.41 -2.58 -4.92
C LYS A 42 -4.61 -2.57 -6.44
N LEU A 43 -3.79 -1.83 -7.18
CA LEU A 43 -3.82 -1.79 -8.64
C LEU A 43 -3.34 -3.10 -9.29
N ALA A 44 -2.58 -3.91 -8.56
CA ALA A 44 -2.21 -5.26 -8.99
C ALA A 44 -3.31 -6.29 -8.76
N GLY A 45 -4.44 -5.90 -8.16
CA GLY A 45 -5.54 -6.79 -7.76
C GLY A 45 -5.16 -7.79 -6.67
N LEU A 46 -4.12 -7.50 -5.88
CA LEU A 46 -3.66 -8.37 -4.81
C LEU A 46 -4.40 -8.03 -3.50
N HIS A 47 -4.68 -9.06 -2.70
CA HIS A 47 -5.52 -8.93 -1.50
C HIS A 47 -4.75 -8.60 -0.21
N THR A 48 -3.42 -8.56 -0.26
CA THR A 48 -2.61 -8.28 0.94
C THR A 48 -2.71 -6.80 1.35
N ARG A 49 -2.76 -6.56 2.65
CA ARG A 49 -3.01 -5.26 3.27
C ARG A 49 -1.79 -4.80 4.06
N LEU A 50 -1.63 -3.49 4.21
CA LEU A 50 -0.60 -2.95 5.11
C LEU A 50 -0.83 -3.53 6.51
N GLY A 51 0.23 -4.07 7.14
CA GLY A 51 0.14 -4.83 8.39
C GLY A 51 0.19 -6.35 8.21
N ASP A 52 -0.14 -6.88 7.04
CA ASP A 52 0.02 -8.30 6.74
C ASP A 52 1.50 -8.67 6.65
N TYR A 53 1.83 -9.90 7.08
CA TYR A 53 3.18 -10.46 6.96
C TYR A 53 3.70 -10.44 5.51
N GLU A 54 2.83 -10.72 4.53
CA GLU A 54 3.20 -10.83 3.11
C GLU A 54 3.21 -9.49 2.36
N PHE A 55 2.74 -8.41 2.99
CA PHE A 55 2.59 -7.11 2.35
C PHE A 55 3.91 -6.56 1.87
N VAL A 56 4.94 -6.57 2.74
CA VAL A 56 6.24 -5.98 2.42
C VAL A 56 6.90 -6.71 1.24
N SER A 57 6.90 -8.05 1.25
CA SER A 57 7.42 -8.83 0.11
C SER A 57 6.67 -8.53 -1.18
N THR A 58 5.35 -8.38 -1.11
CA THR A 58 4.52 -8.09 -2.29
C THR A 58 4.79 -6.68 -2.81
N ALA A 59 4.80 -5.68 -1.93
CA ALA A 59 5.09 -4.30 -2.26
C ALA A 59 6.48 -4.13 -2.87
N VAL A 60 7.50 -4.76 -2.27
CA VAL A 60 8.88 -4.68 -2.77
C VAL A 60 8.98 -5.28 -4.18
N ARG A 61 8.36 -6.44 -4.43
CA ARG A 61 8.33 -7.05 -5.77
C ARG A 61 7.73 -6.13 -6.85
N LEU A 62 6.77 -5.28 -6.49
CA LEU A 62 6.15 -4.32 -7.41
C LEU A 62 7.01 -3.06 -7.62
N LEU A 63 7.74 -2.61 -6.60
CA LEU A 63 8.50 -1.34 -6.64
C LEU A 63 9.97 -1.51 -7.05
N GLU A 64 10.59 -2.62 -6.69
CA GLU A 64 12.01 -2.92 -6.91
C GLU A 64 12.46 -2.74 -8.38
N PRO A 65 11.69 -3.16 -9.40
CA PRO A 65 12.08 -2.95 -10.80
C PRO A 65 12.30 -1.47 -11.16
N PHE A 66 11.51 -0.56 -10.58
CA PHE A 66 11.61 0.88 -10.84
C PHE A 66 12.80 1.51 -10.13
N ILE A 67 13.06 1.06 -8.90
CA ILE A 67 14.25 1.45 -8.14
C ILE A 67 15.50 0.99 -8.89
N ALA A 68 15.55 -0.29 -9.30
CA ALA A 68 16.66 -0.85 -10.05
C ALA A 68 16.90 -0.11 -11.38
N ALA A 69 15.85 0.14 -12.16
CA ALA A 69 15.95 0.86 -13.43
C ALA A 69 16.48 2.30 -13.27
N TRP A 70 16.16 2.98 -12.17
CA TRP A 70 16.75 4.29 -11.89
C TRP A 70 18.24 4.21 -11.57
N TYR A 71 18.65 3.24 -10.73
CA TYR A 71 20.06 3.01 -10.41
C TYR A 71 20.88 2.67 -11.65
N HIS A 72 20.37 1.80 -12.51
CA HIS A 72 21.04 1.45 -13.76
C HIS A 72 21.20 2.64 -14.71
N ARG A 73 20.19 3.53 -14.81
CA ARG A 73 20.31 4.79 -15.58
C ARG A 73 21.35 5.74 -15.00
N ALA A 74 21.58 5.68 -13.70
CA ALA A 74 22.59 6.47 -13.00
C ALA A 74 23.97 5.79 -12.97
N GLU A 75 24.14 4.64 -13.63
CA GLU A 75 25.38 3.83 -13.60
C GLU A 75 25.78 3.39 -12.17
N LEU A 76 24.79 3.22 -11.29
CA LEU A 76 24.98 2.79 -9.90
C LEU A 76 24.47 1.36 -9.68
N SER A 77 24.97 0.73 -8.62
CA SER A 77 24.47 -0.58 -8.17
C SER A 77 23.21 -0.41 -7.33
N PRO A 78 22.10 -1.10 -7.65
CA PRO A 78 20.87 -0.99 -6.89
C PRO A 78 20.99 -1.58 -5.47
N PRO A 79 20.20 -1.08 -4.51
CA PRO A 79 20.12 -1.69 -3.19
C PRO A 79 19.53 -3.09 -3.27
N SER A 80 19.94 -3.98 -2.36
CA SER A 80 19.36 -5.32 -2.27
C SER A 80 17.88 -5.28 -1.92
N THR A 81 17.13 -6.32 -2.29
CA THR A 81 15.73 -6.52 -1.88
C THR A 81 15.57 -6.37 -0.36
N ALA A 82 16.49 -6.94 0.43
CA ALA A 82 16.48 -6.84 1.89
C ALA A 82 16.62 -5.39 2.39
N THR A 83 17.43 -4.58 1.71
CA THR A 83 17.56 -3.14 2.00
C THR A 83 16.25 -2.41 1.71
N ILE A 84 15.58 -2.71 0.60
CA ILE A 84 14.28 -2.11 0.25
C ILE A 84 13.20 -2.56 1.23
N CYS A 85 13.16 -3.84 1.62
CA CYS A 85 12.26 -4.33 2.67
C CYS A 85 12.46 -3.56 3.98
N LYS A 86 13.73 -3.29 4.36
CA LYS A 86 14.04 -2.55 5.59
C LYS A 86 13.40 -1.15 5.60
N TRP A 87 13.24 -0.49 4.45
CA TRP A 87 12.59 0.82 4.34
C TRP A 87 11.12 0.83 4.76
N PHE A 88 10.45 -0.32 4.84
CA PHE A 88 9.09 -0.43 5.39
C PHE A 88 9.09 -0.51 6.92
N TYR A 89 10.18 -0.98 7.53
CA TYR A 89 10.29 -1.11 8.99
C TYR A 89 11.04 0.07 9.63
N SER A 90 11.88 0.75 8.87
CA SER A 90 12.59 1.96 9.29
C SER A 90 12.17 3.17 8.45
N GLU A 91 12.77 4.33 8.72
CA GLU A 91 12.56 5.48 7.84
C GLU A 91 13.24 5.24 6.47
N PRO A 92 12.52 5.34 5.34
CA PRO A 92 13.11 5.28 4.01
C PRO A 92 14.01 6.49 3.75
N PRO A 93 15.10 6.35 2.97
CA PRO A 93 15.88 7.50 2.53
C PRO A 93 15.00 8.50 1.75
N LYS A 94 15.16 9.80 2.03
CA LYS A 94 14.36 10.86 1.38
C LYS A 94 14.46 10.84 -0.16
N TRP A 95 15.63 10.52 -0.71
CA TRP A 95 15.82 10.41 -2.16
C TRP A 95 15.04 9.23 -2.75
N ALA A 96 14.89 8.13 -2.00
CA ALA A 96 14.14 6.95 -2.45
C ALA A 96 12.64 7.27 -2.54
N ILE A 97 12.12 8.02 -1.57
CA ILE A 97 10.77 8.58 -1.65
C ILE A 97 10.63 9.49 -2.87
N ALA A 98 11.54 10.44 -3.07
CA ALA A 98 11.48 11.37 -4.20
C ALA A 98 11.50 10.64 -5.55
N LEU A 99 12.32 9.61 -5.69
CA LEU A 99 12.37 8.74 -6.86
C LEU A 99 11.02 8.04 -7.09
N LEU A 100 10.46 7.40 -6.07
CA LEU A 100 9.20 6.67 -6.20
C LEU A 100 8.02 7.60 -6.51
N VAL A 101 8.02 8.81 -5.94
CA VAL A 101 7.03 9.85 -6.29
C VAL A 101 7.19 10.25 -7.76
N ASN A 102 8.41 10.44 -8.25
CA ASN A 102 8.67 10.77 -9.64
C ASN A 102 8.29 9.65 -10.63
N GLU A 103 8.48 8.39 -10.25
CA GLU A 103 8.13 7.22 -11.07
C GLU A 103 6.69 6.72 -10.82
N GLN A 104 5.92 7.37 -9.95
CA GLN A 104 4.62 6.91 -9.46
C GLN A 104 3.62 6.57 -10.57
N GLN A 105 3.51 7.43 -11.58
CA GLN A 105 2.59 7.20 -12.70
C GLN A 105 2.97 5.96 -13.49
N LYS A 106 4.26 5.78 -13.80
CA LYS A 106 4.75 4.61 -14.54
C LYS A 106 4.55 3.32 -13.75
N ILE A 107 4.78 3.36 -12.44
CA ILE A 107 4.49 2.25 -11.52
C ILE A 107 3.03 1.84 -11.67
N PHE A 108 2.11 2.79 -11.51
CA PHE A 108 0.68 2.50 -11.54
C PHE A 108 0.20 2.01 -12.90
N GLU A 109 0.68 2.59 -13.99
CA GLU A 109 0.36 2.12 -15.34
C GLU A 109 0.83 0.69 -15.60
N GLN A 110 2.10 0.39 -15.28
CA GLN A 110 2.68 -0.94 -15.52
C GLN A 110 2.02 -2.01 -14.65
N VAL A 111 1.75 -1.69 -13.39
CA VAL A 111 1.09 -2.62 -12.46
C VAL A 111 -0.36 -2.88 -12.90
N SER A 112 -1.11 -1.85 -13.31
CA SER A 112 -2.50 -2.00 -13.74
C SER A 112 -2.65 -2.83 -15.03
N ARG A 113 -1.65 -2.82 -15.92
CA ARG A 113 -1.67 -3.63 -17.15
C ARG A 113 -1.67 -5.14 -16.89
N HIS A 114 -1.21 -5.59 -15.73
CA HIS A 114 -1.21 -7.02 -15.37
C HIS A 114 -2.61 -7.56 -15.02
N LEU A 115 -3.64 -6.70 -14.96
CA LEU A 115 -5.04 -7.10 -14.70
C LEU A 115 -5.88 -7.32 -15.97
N GLN A 116 -5.35 -7.09 -17.18
CA GLN A 116 -6.12 -7.17 -18.43
C GLN A 116 -6.09 -8.55 -19.10
N ILE A 117 -6.17 -9.64 -18.33
CA ILE A 117 -6.30 -11.01 -18.86
C ILE A 117 -7.70 -11.54 -18.56
#